data_AF-A0A7C6FBW2-F1
#
_entry.id   AF-A0A7C6FBW2-F1
#
_cell.length_a   1.000
_cell.length_b   1.000
_cell.length_c   1.000
_cell.angle_alpha   90.00
_cell.angle_beta   90.00
_cell.angle_gamma   90.00
#
_symmetry.space_group_name_H-M   'P 1'
#
loop_
_entity.id
_entity.type
_entity.pdbx_description
1 polymer ?
#
loop_
_entity_poly.entity_id
_entity_poly.type
_entity_poly.pdbx_seq_one_letter_code
_entity_poly.pdbx_strand_id
1 'polypeptide(L)'
;GEAEVLVAAKDLVNDRNVRPVEGGEVEYVHLLFDCHQVIYSEGLATESFLPGPQITRELDRAVLEEIQQIFPELDPVSGTGFPHAARRMLKHHEARLILSGEREVAA
;
A
#
# COMPACT_ATOMS: atom_id res chain seq x y z
N GLY A 1 -2.29 -21.15 -2.55
CA GLY A 1 -3.10 -19.92 -2.50
C GLY A 1 -2.86 -19.26 -1.16
N GLU A 2 -3.00 -17.94 -1.08
CA GLU A 2 -2.87 -17.20 0.18
C GLU A 2 -4.26 -17.02 0.82
N ALA A 3 -4.33 -17.01 2.15
CA ALA A 3 -5.58 -16.75 2.88
C ALA A 3 -5.98 -15.27 2.83
N GLU A 4 -4.99 -14.37 2.75
CA GLU A 4 -5.16 -12.93 2.74
C GLU A 4 -4.23 -12.29 1.71
N VAL A 5 -4.68 -11.22 1.07
CA VAL A 5 -3.95 -10.48 0.03
C VAL A 5 -4.19 -8.99 0.17
N LEU A 6 -3.28 -8.18 -0.36
CA LEU A 6 -3.44 -6.73 -0.45
C LEU A 6 -3.91 -6.32 -1.85
N VAL A 7 -4.85 -5.38 -1.89
CA VAL A 7 -5.42 -4.82 -3.12
C VAL A 7 -5.32 -3.30 -3.04
N ALA A 8 -4.84 -2.67 -4.11
CA ALA A 8 -4.80 -1.21 -4.18
C ALA A 8 -6.22 -0.64 -4.09
N ALA A 9 -6.42 0.39 -3.26
CA ALA A 9 -7.76 0.97 -3.03
C ALA A 9 -8.46 1.42 -4.32
N LYS A 10 -7.72 1.95 -5.30
CA LYS A 10 -8.24 2.34 -6.62
C LYS A 10 -8.83 1.15 -7.41
N ASP A 11 -8.32 -0.06 -7.18
CA ASP A 11 -8.78 -1.28 -7.84
C ASP A 11 -10.04 -1.85 -7.16
N LEU A 12 -10.40 -1.37 -5.97
CA LEU A 12 -11.66 -1.68 -5.27
C LEU A 12 -12.82 -0.80 -5.73
N VAL A 13 -12.56 0.31 -6.41
CA VAL A 13 -13.60 1.26 -6.88
C VAL A 13 -14.59 0.54 -7.81
N ASN A 14 -15.88 0.63 -7.47
CA ASN A 14 -16.94 -0.11 -8.19
C ASN A 14 -18.27 0.66 -8.30
N ASP A 15 -18.28 1.95 -7.97
CA ASP A 15 -19.44 2.84 -8.01
C ASP A 15 -20.64 2.38 -7.15
N ARG A 16 -20.45 1.40 -6.26
CA ARG A 16 -21.50 0.88 -5.36
C ARG A 16 -21.14 1.10 -3.90
N ASN A 17 -20.08 0.44 -3.43
CA ASN A 17 -19.66 0.49 -2.02
C ASN A 17 -18.32 1.22 -1.84
N VAL A 18 -17.47 1.26 -2.87
CA VAL A 18 -16.23 2.03 -2.90
C VAL A 18 -16.30 2.99 -4.08
N ARG A 19 -16.19 4.28 -3.78
CA ARG A 19 -16.24 5.37 -4.76
C ARG A 19 -15.23 6.45 -4.41
N PRO A 20 -14.58 7.07 -5.42
CA PRO A 20 -13.78 8.26 -5.19
C PRO A 20 -14.67 9.40 -4.68
N VAL A 21 -14.08 10.24 -3.83
CA VAL A 21 -14.70 11.47 -3.36
C VAL A 21 -13.74 12.60 -3.70
N GLU A 22 -14.25 13.64 -4.36
CA GLU A 22 -13.48 14.83 -4.68
C GLU A 22 -13.49 15.83 -3.51
N GLY A 23 -12.36 16.48 -3.28
CA GLY A 23 -12.21 17.55 -2.28
C GLY A 23 -11.59 17.11 -0.94
N GLY A 24 -11.52 18.06 -0.01
CA GLY A 24 -10.84 17.90 1.28
C GLY A 24 -9.36 18.33 1.22
N GLU A 25 -8.77 18.49 2.40
CA GLU A 25 -7.32 18.61 2.57
C GLU A 25 -6.78 17.24 2.96
N VAL A 26 -5.66 16.84 2.37
CA VAL A 26 -5.01 15.56 2.67
C VAL A 26 -3.61 15.83 3.17
N GLU A 27 -3.31 15.31 4.35
CA GLU A 27 -1.96 15.25 4.90
C GLU A 27 -1.40 13.84 4.70
N TYR A 28 -0.22 13.75 4.11
CA TYR A 28 0.46 12.47 3.86
C TYR A 28 1.52 12.23 4.93
N VAL A 29 1.32 11.18 5.73
CA VAL A 29 2.29 10.72 6.72
C VAL A 29 2.80 9.35 6.31
N HIS A 30 4.11 9.22 6.12
CA HIS A 30 4.73 7.93 5.82
C HIS A 30 5.13 7.22 7.11
N LEU A 31 4.55 6.04 7.36
CA LEU A 31 4.88 5.19 8.51
C LEU A 31 5.79 4.05 8.05
N LEU A 32 7.09 4.17 8.32
CA LEU A 32 8.10 3.16 7.99
C LEU A 32 8.47 2.35 9.23
N PHE A 33 8.45 1.03 9.11
CA PHE A 33 8.83 0.06 10.15
C PHE A 33 9.92 -0.88 9.63
N ASP A 34 10.61 -1.58 10.53
CA ASP A 34 11.60 -2.62 10.20
C ASP A 34 11.03 -3.74 9.29
N CYS A 35 9.72 -3.98 9.40
CA CYS A 35 8.97 -4.93 8.58
C CYS A 35 7.68 -4.28 8.13
N HIS A 36 7.26 -4.50 6.87
CA HIS A 36 5.96 -4.05 6.39
C HIS A 36 4.83 -4.59 7.29
N GLN A 37 3.87 -3.74 7.64
CA GLN A 37 2.76 -4.11 8.52
C GLN A 37 1.42 -3.83 7.86
N VAL A 38 0.43 -4.64 8.23
CA VAL A 38 -0.98 -4.24 8.13
C VAL A 38 -1.30 -3.47 9.41
N ILE A 39 -1.77 -2.24 9.26
CA ILE A 39 -2.14 -1.34 10.36
C ILE A 39 -3.64 -1.04 10.28
N TYR A 40 -4.20 -0.46 11.36
CA TYR A 40 -5.61 -0.07 11.39
C TYR A 40 -5.73 1.44 11.55
N SER A 41 -6.42 2.07 10.60
CA SER A 41 -6.75 3.50 10.60
C SER A 41 -8.27 3.65 10.57
N GLU A 42 -8.86 4.30 11.59
CA GLU A 42 -10.31 4.44 11.73
C GLU A 42 -11.08 3.11 11.59
N GLY A 43 -10.50 2.03 12.13
CA GLY A 43 -11.08 0.69 12.08
C GLY A 43 -10.95 -0.05 10.74
N LEU A 44 -10.33 0.57 9.72
CA LEU A 44 -10.04 -0.07 8.44
C LEU A 44 -8.60 -0.58 8.39
N ALA A 45 -8.41 -1.79 7.91
CA ALA A 45 -7.09 -2.34 7.64
C ALA A 45 -6.46 -1.62 6.43
N THR A 46 -5.27 -1.08 6.65
CA THR A 46 -4.43 -0.42 5.66
C THR A 46 -3.00 -0.95 5.79
N GLU A 47 -2.10 -0.52 4.91
CA GLU A 47 -0.71 -0.94 4.95
C GLU A 47 0.20 0.19 5.44
N SER A 48 1.28 -0.17 6.14
CA SER A 48 2.37 0.75 6.40
C SER A 48 3.10 1.08 5.10
N PHE A 49 3.97 2.09 5.12
CA PHE A 49 4.74 2.42 3.93
C PHE A 49 5.66 1.26 3.53
N LEU A 50 5.54 0.81 2.28
CA LEU A 50 6.44 -0.17 1.67
C LEU A 50 7.26 0.52 0.57
N PRO A 51 8.53 0.85 0.84
CA PRO A 51 9.41 1.40 -0.16
C PRO A 51 9.59 0.42 -1.34
N GLY A 52 9.21 0.87 -2.53
CA GLY A 52 9.50 0.17 -3.77
C GLY A 52 10.71 0.75 -4.50
N PRO A 53 11.15 0.13 -5.60
CA PRO A 53 12.19 0.69 -6.48
C PRO A 53 11.84 2.09 -7.02
N GLN A 54 10.55 2.46 -7.01
CA GLN A 54 10.09 3.79 -7.43
C GLN A 54 10.15 4.85 -6.34
N ILE A 55 10.55 4.54 -5.11
CA ILE A 55 10.56 5.49 -4.00
C ILE A 55 11.37 6.76 -4.32
N THR A 56 12.44 6.62 -5.10
CA THR A 56 13.29 7.73 -5.58
C THR A 56 12.59 8.71 -6.51
N ARG A 57 11.43 8.33 -7.07
CA ARG A 57 10.58 9.18 -7.92
C ARG A 57 9.38 9.74 -7.18
N GLU A 58 8.99 9.10 -6.08
CA GLU A 58 7.77 9.41 -5.32
C GLU A 58 8.06 10.33 -4.13
N LEU A 59 9.27 10.29 -3.57
CA LEU A 59 9.67 11.12 -2.45
C LEU A 59 10.64 12.22 -2.87
N ASP A 60 10.51 13.38 -2.21
CA ASP A 60 11.47 14.45 -2.32
C ASP A 60 12.85 14.01 -1.83
N ARG A 61 13.89 14.57 -2.44
CA ARG A 61 15.28 14.24 -2.12
C ARG A 61 15.62 14.43 -0.64
N ALA A 62 15.09 15.48 0.00
CA ALA A 62 15.32 15.74 1.41
C ALA A 62 14.76 14.63 2.31
N VAL A 63 13.59 14.08 1.96
CA VAL A 63 12.95 12.96 2.69
C VAL A 63 13.77 11.68 2.50
N LEU A 64 14.27 11.42 1.28
CA LEU A 64 15.15 10.28 1.03
C LEU A 64 16.45 10.36 1.84
N GLU A 65 17.06 11.55 1.91
CA GLU A 65 18.27 11.79 2.70
C GLU A 65 18.00 11.60 4.21
N GLU A 66 16.84 12.03 4.71
CA GLU A 66 16.43 11.78 6.09
C GLU A 66 16.21 10.29 6.37
N ILE A 67 15.51 9.57 5.48
CA ILE A 67 15.32 8.11 5.59
C ILE A 67 16.67 7.40 5.65
N GLN A 68 17.63 7.76 4.81
CA GLN A 68 18.98 7.17 4.82
C GLN A 68 19.77 7.50 6.10
N GLN A 69 19.54 8.66 6.71
CA GLN A 69 20.18 9.02 7.97
C GLN A 69 19.62 8.20 9.14
N ILE A 70 18.32 7.91 9.11
CA ILE A 70 17.64 7.13 10.15
C ILE A 70 17.89 5.62 9.96
N PHE A 71 17.87 5.16 8.70
CA PHE A 71 17.99 3.75 8.31
C PHE A 71 19.11 3.57 7.25
N PRO A 72 20.38 3.60 7.65
CA PRO A 72 21.52 3.55 6.74
C PRO A 72 21.64 2.24 5.94
N GLU A 73 20.97 1.17 6.37
CA GLU A 73 20.88 -0.10 5.67
C GLU A 73 19.96 -0.07 4.45
N LEU A 74 19.09 0.93 4.34
CA LEU A 74 18.17 1.08 3.23
C LEU A 74 18.86 1.81 2.08
N ASP A 75 18.93 1.14 0.93
CA ASP A 75 19.43 1.73 -0.32
C ASP A 75 18.27 2.03 -1.28
N PRO A 76 17.83 3.30 -1.40
CA PRO A 76 16.76 3.73 -2.31
C PRO A 76 17.05 3.46 -3.79
N VAL A 77 18.32 3.32 -4.19
CA VAL A 77 18.72 3.13 -5.58
C VAL A 77 18.63 1.65 -5.95
N SER A 78 19.21 0.77 -5.14
CA SER A 78 19.18 -0.68 -5.41
C SER A 78 17.92 -1.37 -4.89
N GLY A 79 17.21 -0.76 -3.94
CA GLY A 79 16.11 -1.40 -3.20
C GLY A 79 16.59 -2.37 -2.11
N THR A 80 17.90 -2.41 -1.81
CA THR A 80 18.45 -3.31 -0.80
C THR A 80 18.09 -2.83 0.62
N GLY A 81 17.89 -3.76 1.54
CA GLY A 81 17.58 -3.47 2.94
C GLY A 81 16.09 -3.22 3.21
N PHE A 82 15.30 -2.89 2.18
CA PHE A 82 13.87 -2.65 2.37
C PHE A 82 13.10 -3.90 2.76
N PRO A 83 12.04 -3.74 3.59
CA PRO A 83 11.25 -4.86 4.05
C PRO A 83 10.50 -5.54 2.90
N HIS A 84 10.19 -6.82 3.10
CA HIS A 84 9.27 -7.54 2.23
C HIS A 84 7.82 -7.21 2.58
N ALA A 85 6.94 -7.26 1.59
CA ALA A 85 5.51 -7.07 1.79
C ALA A 85 4.94 -8.10 2.77
N ALA A 86 4.20 -7.61 3.77
CA ALA A 86 3.50 -8.41 4.79
C ALA A 86 2.52 -9.44 4.21
N ARG A 87 1.99 -9.17 3.02
CA ARG A 87 1.04 -10.00 2.29
C ARG A 87 1.33 -9.89 0.80
N ARG A 88 0.87 -10.88 0.04
CA ARG A 88 0.93 -10.80 -1.43
C ARG A 88 0.06 -9.65 -1.91
N MET A 89 0.66 -8.75 -2.68
CA MET A 89 -0.04 -7.67 -3.37
C MET A 89 -0.56 -8.17 -4.71
N LEU A 90 -1.84 -7.92 -5.00
CA LEU A 90 -2.45 -8.30 -6.26
C LEU A 90 -2.22 -7.25 -7.33
N LYS A 91 -2.06 -7.74 -8.56
CA LYS A 91 -2.15 -6.89 -9.75
C LYS A 91 -3.61 -6.52 -10.00
N HIS A 92 -3.84 -5.39 -10.67
CA HIS A 92 -5.17 -4.91 -11.03
C HIS A 92 -6.11 -6.00 -11.62
N HIS A 93 -5.60 -6.82 -12.54
CA HIS A 93 -6.42 -7.89 -13.15
C HIS A 93 -6.73 -9.05 -12.19
N GLU A 94 -5.84 -9.35 -11.23
CA GLU A 94 -6.08 -10.37 -10.20
C GLU A 94 -7.13 -9.87 -9.20
N ALA A 95 -7.03 -8.61 -8.78
CA ALA A 95 -8.01 -7.96 -7.91
C ALA A 95 -9.42 -7.99 -8.53
N ARG A 96 -9.53 -7.63 -9.81
CA ARG A 96 -10.81 -7.67 -10.54
C ARG A 96 -11.43 -9.07 -10.59
N LEU A 97 -10.63 -10.12 -10.69
CA LEU A 97 -11.15 -11.50 -10.69
C LEU A 97 -11.81 -11.84 -9.36
N ILE A 98 -11.17 -11.50 -8.24
CA ILE A 98 -11.72 -11.72 -6.89
C ILE A 98 -13.03 -10.96 -6.71
N LEU A 99 -13.03 -9.67 -7.06
CA LEU A 99 -14.22 -8.80 -6.91
C LEU A 99 -15.38 -9.22 -7.84
N SER A 100 -15.07 -9.81 -9.01
CA SER A 100 -16.11 -10.34 -9.91
C SER A 100 -16.72 -11.67 -9.43
N GLY A 101 -16.03 -12.37 -8.52
CA GLY A 101 -16.44 -13.64 -7.94
C GLY A 101 -17.47 -13.48 -6.81
N GLU A 102 -17.60 -12.29 -6.24
CA GLU A 102 -18.66 -11.93 -5.28
C GLU A 102 -20.02 -11.80 -5.98
N ARG A 103 -20.55 -12.92 -6.50
CA ARG A 103 -21.99 -13.01 -6.74
C ARG A 103 -22.69 -13.06 -5.38
N GLU A 104 -23.70 -12.20 -5.22
CA GLU A 104 -24.60 -12.11 -4.07
C GLU A 104 -24.79 -13.46 -3.36
N VAL A 105 -24.29 -13.57 -2.14
CA VAL A 105 -24.92 -14.47 -1.17
C VAL A 105 -26.20 -13.75 -0.75
N ALA A 106 -27.25 -13.95 -1.54
CA ALA A 106 -28.60 -13.60 -1.16
C ALA A 106 -28.96 -14.38 0.12
N ALA A 107 -29.28 -13.64 1.18
CA ALA A 107 -30.00 -14.11 2.36
C ALA A 107 -31.22 -13.21 2.56
#